data_AF-A0A179D355-F1
#
_entry.id   AF-A0A179D355-F1
#
_cell.length_a   1.000
_cell.length_b   1.000
_cell.length_c   1.000
_cell.angle_alpha   90.00
_cell.angle_beta   90.00
_cell.angle_gamma   90.00
#
_symmetry.space_group_name_H-M   'P 1'
#
loop_
_entity.id
_entity.type
_entity.pdbx_description
1 polymer ?
#
loop_
_entity_poly.entity_id
_entity_poly.type
_entity_poly.pdbx_seq_one_letter_code
_entity_poly.pdbx_strand_id
1 'polypeptide(L)' 'MNTKLTLRLDDKLIKKAKIYSAKRGKSVSALVADFFSLLCVEEKPETKSLPPKVASLRGILKGKKIKEEDYKKYLEKRYL' A
#
# COMPACT_ATOMS: atom_id res chain seq x y z
N MET A 1 14.11 15.60 -8.57
CA MET A 1 15.57 15.46 -8.39
C MET A 1 15.93 13.99 -8.59
N ASN A 2 16.90 13.67 -9.43
CA ASN A 2 17.36 12.28 -9.60
C ASN A 2 18.57 12.05 -8.70
N THR A 3 18.42 11.22 -7.67
CA THR A 3 19.50 10.80 -6.77
C THR A 3 20.04 9.44 -7.20
N LYS A 4 21.35 9.23 -7.07
CA LYS A 4 22.02 7.99 -7.47
C LYS A 4 22.14 7.06 -6.26
N LEU A 5 21.59 5.85 -6.37
CA LEU A 5 21.87 4.75 -5.45
C LEU A 5 22.93 3.82 -6.05
N THR A 6 23.96 3.50 -5.27
CA THR A 6 25.02 2.55 -5.68
C THR A 6 24.99 1.34 -4.74
N LEU A 7 24.84 0.15 -5.29
CA LEU A 7 24.79 -1.12 -4.54
C LEU A 7 26.10 -1.89 -4.74
N ARG A 8 26.67 -2.42 -3.66
CA ARG A 8 27.78 -3.39 -3.74
C ARG A 8 27.19 -4.79 -3.84
N LEU A 9 27.50 -5.48 -4.93
CA LEU A 9 26.98 -6.80 -5.24
C LEU A 9 28.09 -7.65 -5.86
N ASP A 10 27.95 -8.97 -5.80
CA ASP A 10 28.85 -9.89 -6.47
C ASP A 10 28.80 -9.74 -8.01
N ASP A 11 29.95 -9.83 -8.66
CA ASP A 11 30.08 -9.65 -10.12
C ASP A 11 29.22 -10.63 -10.92
N LYS A 12 29.08 -11.88 -10.46
CA LYS A 12 28.23 -12.88 -11.13
C LYS A 12 26.77 -12.47 -11.04
N LEU A 13 26.36 -11.87 -9.93
CA LEU A 13 25.00 -11.37 -9.74
C LEU A 13 24.72 -10.17 -10.66
N ILE A 14 25.66 -9.24 -10.78
CA ILE A 14 25.57 -8.10 -11.70
C ILE A 14 25.39 -8.57 -13.14
N LYS A 15 26.18 -9.58 -13.58
CA LYS A 15 26.06 -10.16 -14.92
C LYS A 15 24.69 -10.79 -15.16
N LYS A 16 24.19 -11.60 -14.21
CA LYS A 16 22.86 -12.22 -14.30
C LYS A 16 21.74 -11.17 -14.38
N ALA A 17 21.82 -10.11 -13.56
CA ALA A 17 20.84 -9.03 -13.56
C ALA A 17 20.80 -8.29 -14.91
N LYS A 18 21.97 -7.98 -15.49
CA LYS A 18 22.05 -7.37 -16.83
C LYS A 18 21.41 -8.24 -17.90
N ILE A 19 21.73 -9.53 -17.94
CA ILE A 19 21.14 -10.50 -18.90
C ILE A 19 19.62 -10.54 -18.75
N TYR A 20 19.12 -10.64 -17.52
CA TYR A 20 17.69 -10.68 -17.24
C TYR A 20 16.99 -9.38 -17.69
N SER A 21 17.60 -8.24 -17.39
CA SER A 21 17.06 -6.92 -17.76
C SER A 21 16.99 -6.72 -19.27
N ALA A 22 18.03 -7.13 -20.01
CA ALA A 22 18.08 -7.08 -21.47
C ALA A 22 16.99 -7.95 -22.10
N LYS A 23 16.77 -9.17 -21.59
CA LYS A 23 15.67 -10.06 -22.05
C LYS A 23 14.29 -9.44 -21.86
N ARG A 24 14.12 -8.55 -20.88
CA ARG A 24 12.86 -7.85 -20.59
C ARG A 24 12.77 -6.46 -21.21
N GLY A 25 13.78 -6.02 -21.97
CA GLY A 25 13.83 -4.66 -22.54
C GLY A 25 13.85 -3.55 -21.49
N LYS A 26 14.31 -3.84 -20.27
CA LYS A 26 14.39 -2.86 -19.16
C LYS A 26 15.84 -2.72 -18.71
N SER A 27 16.19 -1.56 -18.13
CA SER A 27 17.47 -1.40 -17.45
C SER A 27 17.43 -2.04 -16.06
N VAL A 28 18.59 -2.43 -15.53
CA VAL A 28 18.69 -2.94 -14.15
C VAL A 28 18.20 -1.90 -13.14
N SER A 29 18.48 -0.62 -13.35
CA SER A 29 17.99 0.46 -12.49
C SER A 29 16.48 0.58 -12.52
N ALA A 30 15.82 0.38 -13.68
CA ALA A 30 14.37 0.38 -13.77
C ALA A 30 13.75 -0.80 -13.01
N LEU A 31 14.33 -2.00 -13.13
CA LEU A 31 13.87 -3.17 -12.37
C LEU A 31 13.99 -2.97 -10.85
N VAL A 32 15.08 -2.37 -10.39
CA VAL A 32 15.30 -2.09 -8.97
C VAL A 32 14.38 -0.97 -8.48
N ALA A 33 14.12 0.05 -9.29
CA ALA A 33 13.14 1.09 -8.97
C ALA A 33 11.72 0.53 -8.86
N ASP A 34 11.31 -0.36 -9.77
CA ASP A 34 10.02 -1.07 -9.71
C ASP A 34 9.94 -1.89 -8.40
N PHE A 35 11.01 -2.60 -8.04
CA PHE A 35 11.07 -3.36 -6.79
C PHE A 35 10.96 -2.49 -5.54
N PHE A 36 11.71 -1.39 -5.44
CA PHE A 36 11.58 -0.46 -4.31
C PHE A 36 10.19 0.18 -4.24
N SER A 37 9.57 0.46 -5.40
CA SER A 37 8.21 0.98 -5.44
C SER A 37 7.21 0.02 -4.81
N LEU A 38 7.41 -1.29 -4.94
CA LEU A 38 6.60 -2.32 -4.28
C LEU A 38 6.86 -2.40 -2.77
N LEU A 39 8.12 -2.27 -2.34
CA LEU A 39 8.46 -2.29 -0.91
C LEU A 39 7.91 -1.06 -0.16
N CYS A 40 7.86 0.10 -0.82
CA CYS A 40 7.35 1.34 -0.22
C CYS A 40 5.81 1.43 -0.19
N VAL A 41 5.08 0.40 -0.61
CA VAL A 41 3.61 0.42 -0.57
C VAL A 41 3.07 0.31 0.86
N GLU A 42 3.83 -0.26 1.81
CA GLU A 42 3.36 -0.52 3.18
C GLU A 42 3.37 0.71 4.11
N GLU A 43 4.02 1.81 3.74
CA GLU A 43 4.12 3.02 4.60
C GLU A 43 3.17 4.16 4.23
N LYS A 44 2.27 3.98 3.27
CA LYS A 44 1.09 4.84 3.25
C LYS A 44 0.15 4.27 4.30
N PRO A 45 -0.18 4.99 5.40
CA PRO A 45 -1.42 4.68 6.07
C PRO A 45 -2.45 4.67 4.95
N GLU A 46 -3.12 3.54 4.77
CA GLU A 46 -4.23 3.41 3.86
C GLU A 46 -5.29 4.42 4.32
N THR A 47 -5.11 5.67 3.90
CA THR A 47 -6.20 6.47 3.37
C THR A 47 -6.57 5.82 2.04
N LYS A 48 -6.93 4.53 2.07
CA LYS A 48 -7.92 4.00 1.16
C LYS A 48 -9.08 4.98 1.35
N SER A 49 -9.19 5.92 0.43
CA SER A 49 -10.35 6.79 0.37
C SER A 49 -11.53 5.85 0.42
N LEU A 50 -12.28 5.90 1.51
CA LEU A 50 -13.45 5.06 1.68
C LEU A 50 -14.28 5.24 0.40
N PRO A 51 -14.85 4.16 -0.17
CA PRO A 51 -15.76 4.29 -1.29
C PRO A 51 -16.79 5.39 -0.97
N PRO A 52 -17.18 6.24 -1.93
CA PRO A 52 -17.91 7.48 -1.64
C PRO A 52 -19.19 7.26 -0.80
N LYS A 53 -19.86 6.11 -0.98
CA LYS A 53 -20.98 5.68 -0.15
C LYS A 53 -20.59 5.42 1.31
N VAL A 54 -19.50 4.70 1.55
CA VAL A 54 -19.00 4.38 2.90
C VAL A 54 -18.47 5.65 3.58
N ALA A 55 -17.80 6.53 2.83
CA ALA A 55 -17.38 7.84 3.33
C ALA A 55 -18.57 8.70 3.80
N SER A 56 -19.65 8.71 3.00
CA SER A 56 -20.89 9.43 3.33
C SER A 56 -21.55 8.87 4.60
N LEU A 57 -21.67 7.54 4.71
CA LEU A 57 -22.22 6.89 5.91
C LEU A 57 -21.40 7.19 7.17
N ARG A 58 -20.07 7.13 7.07
CA ARG A 58 -19.16 7.52 8.16
C ARG A 58 -19.32 9.01 8.52
N GLY A 59 -19.54 9.87 7.53
CA GLY A 59 -19.80 11.31 7.72
C GLY A 59 -21.03 11.59 8.58
N ILE A 60 -22.11 10.82 8.43
CA ILE A 60 -23.35 10.95 9.23
C ILE A 60 -23.09 10.70 10.73
N LEU A 61 -22.09 9.90 11.04
CA LEU A 61 -21.69 9.57 12.41
C LEU A 61 -20.68 10.57 13.00
N LYS A 62 -20.12 11.48 12.18
CA LYS A 62 -19.13 12.46 12.63
C LYS A 62 -19.75 13.43 13.65
N GLY A 63 -19.16 13.50 14.85
CA GLY A 63 -19.65 14.35 15.94
C GLY A 63 -20.73 13.71 16.82
N LYS A 64 -21.20 12.49 16.49
CA LYS A 64 -22.05 11.72 17.40
C LYS A 64 -21.19 10.89 18.34
N LYS A 65 -21.51 10.90 19.64
CA LYS A 65 -20.87 10.03 20.66
C LYS A 65 -21.52 8.65 20.66
N ILE A 66 -21.46 7.95 19.53
CA ILE A 66 -21.96 6.58 19.41
C ILE A 66 -20.76 5.65 19.59
N LYS A 67 -20.87 4.73 20.54
CA LYS A 67 -19.87 3.70 20.79
C LYS A 67 -20.32 2.38 20.18
N GLU A 68 -19.38 1.45 20.04
CA GLU A 68 -19.67 0.11 19.53
C GLU A 68 -20.66 -0.63 20.45
N GLU A 69 -20.62 -0.34 21.76
CA GLU A 69 -21.57 -0.90 22.73
C GLU A 69 -23.03 -0.55 22.43
N ASP A 70 -23.30 0.64 21.87
CA ASP A 70 -24.64 1.08 21.52
C ASP A 70 -25.22 0.24 20.37
N TYR A 71 -24.35 -0.14 19.42
CA TYR A 71 -24.72 -1.03 18.32
C TYR A 71 -24.98 -2.46 18.79
N LYS A 72 -24.15 -2.97 19.71
CA LYS A 72 -24.34 -4.31 20.30
C LYS A 72 -25.68 -4.41 21.05
N LYS A 73 -26.01 -3.42 21.89
CA LYS A 73 -27.31 -3.34 22.58
C LYS A 73 -28.49 -3.28 21.62
N TYR A 74 -28.35 -2.56 20.51
CA TYR A 74 -29.38 -2.51 19.47
C TYR A 74 -29.60 -3.89 18.82
N LEU A 75 -28.53 -4.62 18.52
CA LEU A 75 -28.63 -5.96 17.94
C LEU A 75 -29.27 -6.94 18.92
N GLU A 76 -28.90 -6.91 20.19
CA GLU A 76 -29.55 -7.70 21.23
C GLU A 76 -31.06 -7.44 21.24
N LYS A 77 -31.49 -6.18 21.36
CA LYS A 77 -32.94 -5.85 21.38
C LYS A 77 -33.69 -6.23 20.09
N ARG A 78 -32.99 -6.31 18.96
CA ARG A 78 -33.61 -6.58 17.65
C ARG A 78 -33.75 -8.08 17.38
N TYR A 79 -32.87 -8.90 17.92
CA TYR A 79 -32.75 -10.32 17.57
C TYR A 79 -32.88 -11.28 18.77
N LEU A 80 -32.79 -10.78 20.01
CA LEU A 80 -33.10 -11.47 21.27
C LEU A 80 -34.33 -10.83 21.93
#